data_AF-A0A087SRQ5-F1
#
_entry.id   AF-A0A087SRQ5-F1
#
_cell.length_a   1.000
_cell.length_b   1.000
_cell.length_c   1.000
_cell.angle_alpha   90.00
_cell.angle_beta   90.00
_cell.angle_gamma   90.00
#
_symmetry.space_group_name_H-M   'P 1'
#
loop_
_entity.id
_entity.type
_entity.pdbx_description
1 polymer ?
#
loop_
_entity_poly.entity_id
_entity_poly.type
_entity_poly.pdbx_seq_one_letter_code
_entity_poly.pdbx_strand_id
1 'polypeptide(L)'
;MVLPEHILVQEALHACQGISGRYVWWQPGKDGGSFALGPGAEVPPAQRQAVSRVAEVGALLRRIEELRRDPPSPLHEALGSAASREVSSLLRLLAILEARAGTRSDALTLRRLEPRLVPGALARSILDAGRTVNFLKHVCGDVGWEEGVAAHAGALCPPWGSCLQLKWLENAVTGVQQAASAHLLQHLHRAHGLERHLLALKHHMLMGRGDFVSALLDLAEPELDKPARQVSQYVLQGHLDAALRASTASSQDTDVADRLTVRLARALEGDSGWDVFSLQYAVDGALAAVLAPSAMASYLRVFRLLWTIKRVERVLGRAWARLNDAAHAMATLRALEKEHGVDVSGAEKVPTMLRAFHSWRSEAAQFASSLQSYIALEVIEPAWAEFGACLGKARDLDEVVGLHEGMLAKLVEGLFLGGTGPGLGGSSLGGQQGASAAPDPHTGLRAALISMAALLEPIHGLAGLVEQAVAAQRGYLARVKESETSGTWTDEVYNSPEIEAEALTELHGAMWQAHAAYERHFRTFLSLLPAQSHLDLRFFLSRFEEGGPSGPGGTALDFG
;
A
#
# COMPACT_ATOMS: atom_id res chain seq x y z
N MET A 1 81.21 -34.00 26.12
CA MET A 1 81.08 -35.42 25.73
C MET A 1 80.09 -35.49 24.58
N VAL A 2 80.52 -35.96 23.40
CA VAL A 2 79.65 -35.99 22.21
C VAL A 2 78.53 -37.00 22.43
N LEU A 3 77.28 -36.56 22.29
CA LEU A 3 76.12 -37.44 22.44
C LEU A 3 76.10 -38.47 21.30
N PRO A 4 75.90 -39.77 21.61
CA PRO A 4 75.79 -40.78 20.57
C PRO A 4 74.49 -40.59 19.78
N GLU A 5 74.57 -40.81 18.47
CA GLU A 5 73.52 -40.48 17.49
C GLU A 5 72.17 -41.15 17.80
N HIS A 6 72.17 -42.38 18.33
CA HIS A 6 70.94 -43.09 18.70
C HIS A 6 70.16 -42.37 19.82
N ILE A 7 70.84 -41.69 20.76
CA ILE A 7 70.19 -40.90 21.82
C ILE A 7 69.60 -39.62 21.24
N LEU A 8 70.28 -38.99 20.27
CA LEU A 8 69.78 -37.80 19.58
C LEU A 8 68.55 -38.10 18.72
N VAL A 9 68.50 -39.26 18.06
CA VAL A 9 67.34 -39.71 17.30
C VAL A 9 66.15 -39.98 18.22
N GLN A 10 66.37 -40.65 19.34
CA GLN A 10 65.31 -40.92 20.32
C GLN A 10 64.75 -39.62 20.93
N GLU A 11 65.62 -38.67 21.27
CA GLU A 11 65.22 -37.35 21.79
C GLU A 11 64.51 -36.49 20.72
N ALA A 12 64.91 -36.59 19.45
CA ALA A 12 64.23 -35.93 18.34
C ALA A 12 62.83 -36.53 18.07
N LEU A 13 62.67 -37.85 18.22
CA LEU A 13 61.37 -38.53 18.12
C LEU A 13 60.43 -38.14 19.26
N HIS A 14 60.94 -38.05 20.50
CA HIS A 14 60.16 -37.53 21.64
C HIS A 14 59.73 -36.07 21.41
N ALA A 15 60.63 -35.24 20.86
CA ALA A 15 60.30 -33.87 20.49
C ALA A 15 59.19 -33.81 19.40
N CYS A 16 59.21 -34.69 18.39
CA CYS A 16 58.16 -34.80 17.37
C CYS A 16 56.77 -35.14 17.95
N GLN A 17 56.71 -35.91 19.03
CA GLN A 17 55.47 -36.22 19.74
C GLN A 17 54.97 -35.04 20.60
N GLY A 18 55.67 -33.91 20.58
CA GLY A 18 55.35 -32.75 21.40
C GLY A 18 55.75 -32.92 22.87
N ILE A 19 56.61 -33.90 23.20
CA ILE A 19 57.06 -34.16 24.57
C ILE A 19 58.48 -33.59 24.73
N SER A 20 58.75 -32.93 25.87
CA SER A 20 60.09 -32.42 26.17
C SER A 20 60.97 -33.55 26.70
N GLY A 21 62.10 -33.79 26.03
CA GLY A 21 63.09 -34.79 26.41
C GLY A 21 64.17 -34.23 27.36
N ARG A 22 65.20 -35.04 27.62
CA ARG A 22 66.30 -34.70 28.54
C ARG A 22 67.32 -33.72 27.91
N TYR A 23 67.50 -33.79 26.60
CA TYR A 23 68.48 -32.98 25.86
C TYR A 23 67.81 -32.00 24.90
N VAL A 24 66.61 -32.32 24.40
CA VAL A 24 65.77 -31.44 23.56
C VAL A 24 64.52 -31.05 24.34
N TRP A 25 64.39 -29.78 24.71
CA TRP A 25 63.23 -29.29 25.47
C TRP A 25 62.55 -28.10 24.81
N TRP A 26 61.28 -27.92 25.16
CA TRP A 26 60.48 -26.80 24.70
C TRP A 26 60.92 -25.48 25.32
N GLN A 27 61.22 -24.49 24.49
CA GLN A 27 61.45 -23.11 24.90
C GLN A 27 60.24 -22.25 24.48
N PRO A 28 59.49 -21.68 25.44
CA PRO A 28 58.41 -20.76 25.12
C PRO A 28 59.00 -19.45 24.58
N GLY A 29 58.53 -19.02 23.41
CA GLY A 29 58.99 -17.81 22.71
C GLY A 29 57.82 -17.04 22.09
N LYS A 30 58.04 -15.77 21.72
CA LYS A 30 56.99 -14.83 21.25
C LYS A 30 56.27 -15.28 19.96
N ASP A 31 56.89 -16.12 19.13
CA ASP A 31 56.35 -16.59 17.85
C ASP A 31 55.82 -18.04 17.87
N GLY A 32 55.41 -18.55 19.04
CA GLY A 32 54.78 -19.88 19.17
C GLY A 32 55.67 -20.97 19.76
N GLY A 33 56.81 -20.60 20.36
CA GLY A 33 57.76 -21.52 21.02
C GLY A 33 58.47 -22.49 20.06
N SER A 34 59.65 -22.95 20.45
CA SER A 34 60.44 -23.90 19.65
C SER A 34 61.15 -24.90 20.55
N PHE A 35 61.39 -26.09 20.04
CA PHE A 35 62.22 -27.07 20.72
C PHE A 35 63.69 -26.73 20.48
N ALA A 36 64.47 -26.63 21.56
CA ALA A 36 65.88 -26.30 21.51
C ALA A 36 66.73 -27.33 22.25
N LEU A 37 67.96 -27.50 21.78
CA LEU A 37 68.98 -28.31 22.44
C LEU A 37 69.58 -27.54 23.62
N GLY A 38 69.74 -28.21 24.75
CA GLY A 38 70.27 -27.61 25.96
C GLY A 38 71.72 -27.16 25.94
N PRO A 39 72.12 -26.16 26.77
CA PRO A 39 73.50 -25.67 26.86
C PRO A 39 74.53 -26.69 27.37
N GLY A 40 74.14 -27.93 27.71
CA GLY A 40 75.03 -29.01 28.15
C GLY A 40 75.34 -30.08 27.11
N ALA A 41 74.84 -29.97 25.88
CA ALA A 41 74.98 -30.98 24.83
C ALA A 41 76.00 -30.56 23.74
N GLU A 42 77.18 -31.20 23.72
CA GLU A 42 78.15 -31.03 22.64
C GLU A 42 77.74 -31.86 21.42
N VAL A 43 76.99 -31.25 20.51
CA VAL A 43 76.50 -31.86 19.27
C VAL A 43 77.05 -31.10 18.07
N PRO A 44 77.60 -31.78 17.04
CA PRO A 44 78.03 -31.16 15.78
C PRO A 44 76.95 -30.24 15.17
N PRO A 45 77.34 -29.10 14.55
CA PRO A 45 76.39 -28.11 14.04
C PRO A 45 75.41 -28.68 12.99
N ALA A 46 75.86 -29.65 12.18
CA ALA A 46 75.01 -30.34 11.21
C ALA A 46 73.91 -31.19 11.88
N GLN A 47 74.26 -31.91 12.96
CA GLN A 47 73.30 -32.72 13.74
C GLN A 47 72.35 -31.83 14.55
N ARG A 48 72.84 -30.69 15.08
CA ARG A 48 72.02 -29.67 15.74
C ARG A 48 70.95 -29.11 14.80
N GLN A 49 71.31 -28.82 13.54
CA GLN A 49 70.36 -28.35 12.54
C GLN A 49 69.33 -29.43 12.16
N ALA A 50 69.76 -30.69 12.06
CA ALA A 50 68.86 -31.80 11.78
C ALA A 50 67.82 -32.01 12.90
N VAL A 51 68.27 -32.00 14.17
CA VAL A 51 67.38 -32.10 15.33
C VAL A 51 66.41 -30.91 15.40
N SER A 52 66.88 -29.69 15.11
CA SER A 52 66.03 -28.49 15.06
C SER A 52 64.91 -28.61 14.02
N ARG A 53 65.22 -29.07 12.80
CA ARG A 53 64.23 -29.25 11.73
C ARG A 53 63.19 -30.33 12.05
N VAL A 54 63.61 -31.39 12.73
CA VAL A 54 62.70 -32.47 13.15
C VAL A 54 61.82 -32.00 14.31
N ALA A 55 62.37 -31.25 15.26
CA ALA A 55 61.64 -30.75 16.41
C ALA A 55 60.64 -29.62 16.08
N GLU A 56 60.74 -28.98 14.90
CA GLU A 56 59.71 -28.08 14.36
C GLU A 56 58.35 -28.79 14.17
N VAL A 57 58.34 -30.08 13.85
CA VAL A 57 57.09 -30.87 13.72
C VAL A 57 56.39 -30.97 15.08
N GLY A 58 57.14 -31.17 16.16
CA GLY A 58 56.61 -31.18 17.52
C GLY A 58 56.08 -29.81 17.96
N ALA A 59 56.72 -28.72 17.52
CA ALA A 59 56.26 -27.36 17.79
C ALA A 59 54.90 -27.09 17.13
N LEU A 60 54.76 -27.50 15.86
CA LEU A 60 53.51 -27.42 15.12
C LEU A 60 52.41 -28.27 15.75
N LEU A 61 52.74 -29.48 16.23
CA LEU A 61 51.79 -30.35 16.93
C LEU A 61 51.25 -29.69 18.21
N ARG A 62 52.13 -29.12 19.05
CA ARG A 62 51.70 -28.36 20.24
C ARG A 62 50.85 -27.16 19.88
N ARG A 63 51.16 -26.47 18.79
CA ARG A 63 50.36 -25.32 18.34
C ARG A 63 48.94 -25.73 17.92
N ILE A 64 48.79 -26.89 17.29
CA ILE A 64 47.49 -27.48 16.95
C ILE A 64 46.73 -27.87 18.22
N GLU A 65 47.40 -28.42 19.24
CA GLU A 65 46.79 -28.73 20.54
C GLU A 65 46.41 -27.48 21.35
N GLU A 66 47.16 -26.39 21.21
CA GLU A 66 46.85 -25.08 21.81
C GLU A 66 45.62 -24.46 21.14
N LEU A 67 45.51 -24.49 19.80
CA LEU A 67 44.32 -24.05 19.07
C LEU A 67 43.06 -24.86 19.44
N ARG A 68 43.22 -26.08 19.96
CA ARG A 68 42.12 -26.92 20.48
C ARG A 68 41.60 -26.45 21.84
N ARG A 69 42.36 -25.64 22.59
CA ARG A 69 41.96 -25.13 23.92
C ARG A 69 41.08 -23.87 23.85
N ASP A 70 40.95 -23.25 22.69
CA ASP A 70 40.08 -22.07 22.48
C ASP A 70 38.58 -22.45 22.57
N PRO A 71 37.69 -21.49 22.94
CA PRO A 71 36.29 -21.78 23.27
C PRO A 71 35.51 -22.39 22.09
N PRO A 72 34.60 -23.35 22.35
CA PRO A 72 33.98 -24.15 21.31
C PRO A 72 32.92 -23.36 20.54
N SER A 73 33.17 -23.11 19.26
CA SER A 73 32.08 -23.01 18.27
C SER A 73 31.95 -24.35 17.53
N PRO A 74 30.78 -24.69 16.96
CA PRO A 74 30.62 -25.95 16.21
C PRO A 74 31.64 -26.12 15.08
N LEU A 75 32.10 -25.00 14.52
CA LEU A 75 33.19 -24.97 13.53
C LEU A 75 34.56 -25.28 14.15
N HIS A 76 34.87 -24.74 15.35
CA HIS A 76 36.09 -25.10 16.07
C HIS A 76 36.12 -26.58 16.46
N GLU A 77 34.97 -27.14 16.82
CA GLU A 77 34.84 -28.56 17.16
C GLU A 77 35.00 -29.46 15.92
N ALA A 78 34.39 -29.09 14.79
CA ALA A 78 34.57 -29.81 13.53
C ALA A 78 36.00 -29.71 12.99
N LEU A 79 36.62 -28.53 13.05
CA LEU A 79 38.01 -28.31 12.66
C LEU A 79 38.96 -29.05 13.60
N GLY A 80 38.69 -29.04 14.91
CA GLY A 80 39.44 -29.78 15.92
C GLY A 80 39.35 -31.29 15.71
N SER A 81 38.17 -31.81 15.32
CA SER A 81 37.96 -33.22 14.97
C SER A 81 38.71 -33.61 13.69
N ALA A 82 38.68 -32.78 12.65
CA ALA A 82 39.45 -32.99 11.42
C ALA A 82 40.96 -32.95 11.68
N ALA A 83 41.43 -31.95 12.42
CA ALA A 83 42.83 -31.86 12.86
C ALA A 83 43.22 -33.08 13.72
N SER A 84 42.33 -33.56 14.60
CA SER A 84 42.56 -34.76 15.41
C SER A 84 42.70 -36.03 14.56
N ARG A 85 41.94 -36.15 13.45
CA ARG A 85 42.10 -37.25 12.49
C ARG A 85 43.45 -37.20 11.79
N GLU A 86 43.89 -36.03 11.34
CA GLU A 86 45.20 -35.85 10.69
C GLU A 86 46.36 -36.02 11.67
N VAL A 87 46.27 -35.49 12.88
CA VAL A 87 47.24 -35.71 13.96
C VAL A 87 47.33 -37.19 14.32
N SER A 88 46.19 -37.90 14.41
CA SER A 88 46.18 -39.35 14.64
C SER A 88 46.75 -40.15 13.47
N SER A 89 46.65 -39.64 12.24
CA SER A 89 47.29 -40.20 11.06
C SER A 89 48.81 -39.98 11.12
N LEU A 90 49.25 -38.78 11.48
CA LEU A 90 50.65 -38.39 11.63
C LEU A 90 51.34 -39.17 12.76
N LEU A 91 50.68 -39.36 13.91
CA LEU A 91 51.18 -40.19 15.01
C LEU A 91 51.28 -41.68 14.64
N ARG A 92 50.33 -42.18 13.84
CA ARG A 92 50.42 -43.55 13.27
C ARG A 92 51.55 -43.68 12.26
N LEU A 93 51.77 -42.66 11.43
CA LEU A 93 52.90 -42.60 10.50
C LEU A 93 54.24 -42.48 11.24
N LEU A 94 54.32 -41.73 12.34
CA LEU A 94 55.50 -41.68 13.22
C LEU A 94 55.84 -43.07 13.80
N ALA A 95 54.83 -43.81 14.27
CA ALA A 95 55.02 -45.19 14.76
C ALA A 95 55.50 -46.16 13.67
N ILE A 96 55.10 -45.94 12.41
CA ILE A 96 55.54 -46.74 11.25
C ILE A 96 56.92 -46.29 10.75
N LEU A 97 57.26 -45.00 10.87
CA LEU A 97 58.58 -44.43 10.55
C LEU A 97 59.64 -44.83 11.59
N GLU A 98 59.26 -44.99 12.87
CA GLU A 98 60.09 -45.63 13.90
C GLU A 98 60.48 -47.07 13.51
N ALA A 99 59.66 -47.77 12.72
CA ALA A 99 59.93 -49.11 12.22
C ALA A 99 60.73 -49.15 10.90
N ARG A 100 60.92 -48.01 10.22
CA ARG A 100 61.60 -47.90 8.91
C ARG A 100 62.30 -46.56 8.78
N ALA A 101 63.37 -46.34 9.54
CA ALA A 101 64.21 -45.15 9.37
C ALA A 101 65.08 -45.28 8.11
N GLY A 102 64.66 -44.63 7.02
CA GLY A 102 65.45 -44.54 5.79
C GLY A 102 64.82 -43.67 4.68
N THR A 103 65.31 -42.43 4.56
CA THR A 103 65.30 -41.53 3.38
C THR A 103 64.11 -40.58 3.13
N ARG A 104 64.47 -39.42 2.53
CA ARG A 104 63.93 -38.04 2.56
C ARG A 104 62.92 -37.72 1.44
N SER A 105 62.11 -36.66 1.62
CA SER A 105 61.59 -35.83 0.51
C SER A 105 61.41 -34.35 0.92
N ASP A 106 61.56 -33.47 -0.08
CA ASP A 106 61.60 -32.00 -0.02
C ASP A 106 60.23 -31.30 0.12
N ALA A 107 60.30 -30.02 0.47
CA ALA A 107 59.24 -29.13 0.96
C ALA A 107 58.41 -28.41 -0.12
N LEU A 108 57.16 -28.08 0.22
CA LEU A 108 56.36 -27.00 -0.40
C LEU A 108 55.59 -26.23 0.69
N THR A 109 55.67 -24.89 0.64
CA THR A 109 55.08 -23.94 1.60
C THR A 109 53.73 -23.38 1.12
N LEU A 110 52.71 -23.46 1.97
CA LEU A 110 51.41 -22.79 1.83
C LEU A 110 51.51 -21.33 2.28
N ARG A 111 51.62 -20.41 1.33
CA ARG A 111 51.20 -19.01 1.53
C ARG A 111 50.10 -18.68 0.54
N ARG A 112 49.03 -18.12 1.10
CA ARG A 112 47.83 -17.55 0.46
C ARG A 112 46.73 -18.56 0.19
N LEU A 113 45.75 -18.59 1.09
CA LEU A 113 44.35 -18.84 0.79
C LEU A 113 43.54 -18.30 1.98
N GLU A 114 43.26 -16.99 1.97
CA GLU A 114 42.09 -16.45 2.66
C GLU A 114 40.91 -16.56 1.68
N PRO A 115 39.87 -17.37 1.95
CA PRO A 115 38.67 -17.32 1.14
C PRO A 115 37.58 -16.58 1.92
N ARG A 116 37.09 -15.47 1.35
CA ARG A 116 35.73 -15.01 1.64
C ARG A 116 34.77 -16.08 1.10
N LEU A 117 34.39 -17.02 1.96
CA LEU A 117 33.83 -18.32 1.57
C LEU A 117 32.42 -18.27 0.98
N VAL A 118 31.68 -17.16 1.11
CA VAL A 118 30.29 -17.04 0.63
C VAL A 118 30.08 -15.71 -0.10
N PRO A 119 29.68 -15.71 -1.38
CA PRO A 119 29.28 -14.52 -2.12
C PRO A 119 28.05 -13.86 -1.47
N GLY A 120 28.01 -12.52 -1.44
CA GLY A 120 26.90 -11.78 -0.83
C GLY A 120 25.53 -12.06 -1.44
N ALA A 121 25.46 -12.46 -2.72
CA ALA A 121 24.22 -12.87 -3.38
C ALA A 121 23.66 -14.18 -2.80
N LEU A 122 24.52 -15.17 -2.54
CA LEU A 122 24.13 -16.45 -1.94
C LEU A 122 23.67 -16.26 -0.50
N ALA A 123 24.33 -15.38 0.26
CA ALA A 123 23.91 -15.05 1.62
C ALA A 123 22.50 -14.43 1.69
N ARG A 124 22.13 -13.59 0.71
CA ARG A 124 20.77 -13.03 0.60
C ARG A 124 19.75 -14.13 0.28
N SER A 125 20.04 -14.98 -0.71
CA SER A 125 19.15 -16.09 -1.07
C SER A 125 18.91 -17.07 0.10
N ILE A 126 19.93 -17.35 0.92
CA ILE A 126 19.78 -18.15 2.14
C ILE A 126 18.87 -17.45 3.15
N LEU A 127 19.03 -16.14 3.33
CA LEU A 127 18.19 -15.36 4.24
C LEU A 127 16.73 -15.35 3.77
N ASP A 128 16.49 -15.17 2.47
CA ASP A 128 15.14 -15.13 1.89
C ASP A 128 14.46 -16.50 2.02
N ALA A 129 15.19 -17.60 1.77
CA ALA A 129 14.71 -18.95 2.06
C ALA A 129 14.35 -19.17 3.53
N GLY A 130 15.20 -18.69 4.44
CA GLY A 130 14.93 -18.73 5.87
C GLY A 130 13.68 -17.92 6.25
N ARG A 131 13.47 -16.74 5.66
CA ARG A 131 12.30 -15.89 5.90
C ARG A 131 11.01 -16.56 5.43
N THR A 132 10.98 -17.12 4.22
CA THR A 132 9.82 -17.83 3.66
C THR A 132 9.41 -19.01 4.55
N VAL A 133 10.38 -19.84 4.95
CA VAL A 133 10.13 -20.99 5.83
C VAL A 133 9.67 -20.54 7.23
N ASN A 134 10.29 -19.50 7.78
CA ASN A 134 9.88 -18.93 9.06
C ASN A 134 8.44 -18.38 9.01
N PHE A 135 8.06 -17.74 7.90
CA PHE A 135 6.71 -17.24 7.66
C PHE A 135 5.69 -18.39 7.60
N LEU A 136 5.98 -19.44 6.82
CA LEU A 136 5.13 -20.64 6.75
C LEU A 136 4.90 -21.26 8.14
N LYS A 137 5.98 -21.40 8.93
CA LYS A 137 5.92 -22.02 10.25
C LYS A 137 5.18 -21.19 11.29
N HIS A 138 5.47 -19.89 11.38
CA HIS A 138 4.98 -19.04 12.48
C HIS A 138 3.73 -18.23 12.12
N VAL A 139 3.55 -17.84 10.87
CA VAL A 139 2.42 -16.98 10.44
C VAL A 139 1.30 -17.81 9.82
N CYS A 140 1.64 -18.78 8.95
CA CYS A 140 0.63 -19.68 8.37
C CYS A 140 0.31 -20.88 9.29
N GLY A 141 1.21 -21.24 10.21
CA GLY A 141 1.06 -22.41 11.06
C GLY A 141 1.11 -23.74 10.29
N ASP A 142 1.72 -23.73 9.11
CA ASP A 142 1.72 -24.85 8.18
C ASP A 142 2.98 -25.71 8.34
N VAL A 143 2.81 -27.01 8.20
CA VAL A 143 3.87 -28.04 8.29
C VAL A 143 4.06 -28.81 6.97
N GLY A 144 3.17 -28.64 5.99
CA GLY A 144 3.21 -29.37 4.71
C GLY A 144 4.41 -29.02 3.81
N TRP A 145 5.08 -27.90 4.08
CA TRP A 145 6.29 -27.49 3.37
C TRP A 145 7.50 -28.39 3.64
N GLU A 146 7.53 -29.12 4.75
CA GLU A 146 8.68 -29.91 5.19
C GLU A 146 9.04 -31.01 4.18
N GLU A 147 8.06 -31.69 3.57
CA GLU A 147 8.31 -32.76 2.60
C GLU A 147 8.94 -32.25 1.30
N GLY A 148 8.46 -31.11 0.78
CA GLY A 148 8.98 -30.49 -0.44
C GLY A 148 10.38 -29.89 -0.25
N VAL A 149 10.65 -29.34 0.94
CA VAL A 149 11.97 -28.80 1.29
C VAL A 149 12.96 -29.91 1.62
N ALA A 150 12.54 -30.99 2.29
CA ALA A 150 13.41 -32.12 2.65
C ALA A 150 14.05 -32.80 1.44
N ALA A 151 13.31 -32.89 0.32
CA ALA A 151 13.83 -33.42 -0.95
C ALA A 151 15.05 -32.64 -1.46
N HIS A 152 15.09 -31.33 -1.24
CA HIS A 152 16.19 -30.45 -1.63
C HIS A 152 17.23 -30.30 -0.52
N ALA A 153 16.85 -30.49 0.75
CA ALA A 153 17.77 -30.49 1.89
C ALA A 153 18.75 -31.66 1.85
N GLY A 154 18.38 -32.81 1.27
CA GLY A 154 19.30 -33.92 1.02
C GLY A 154 20.49 -33.53 0.14
N ALA A 155 20.31 -32.56 -0.76
CA ALA A 155 21.39 -32.01 -1.59
C ALA A 155 22.35 -31.08 -0.84
N LEU A 156 22.02 -30.68 0.39
CA LEU A 156 22.92 -29.92 1.27
C LEU A 156 24.00 -30.79 1.92
N CYS A 157 23.95 -32.12 1.73
CA CYS A 157 24.95 -33.07 2.20
C CYS A 157 25.72 -33.68 1.00
N PRO A 158 26.60 -32.92 0.33
CA PRO A 158 27.35 -33.45 -0.81
C PRO A 158 28.41 -34.47 -0.37
N PRO A 159 28.78 -35.43 -1.25
CA PRO A 159 29.94 -36.30 -1.03
C PRO A 159 31.22 -35.47 -0.86
N TRP A 160 32.14 -35.97 -0.03
CA TRP A 160 33.41 -35.31 0.26
C TRP A 160 34.18 -34.94 -1.04
N GLY A 161 34.62 -33.67 -1.16
CA GLY A 161 35.45 -33.20 -2.28
C GLY A 161 34.83 -32.12 -3.20
N SER A 162 33.51 -31.91 -3.19
CA SER A 162 32.85 -30.84 -3.98
C SER A 162 32.65 -29.52 -3.22
N CYS A 163 33.03 -29.48 -1.94
CA CYS A 163 32.89 -28.35 -1.02
C CYS A 163 33.72 -27.10 -1.38
N LEU A 164 34.68 -27.22 -2.31
CA LEU A 164 35.46 -26.10 -2.84
C LEU A 164 34.69 -25.29 -3.91
N GLN A 165 33.60 -25.81 -4.46
CA GLN A 165 32.76 -25.13 -5.46
C GLN A 165 31.39 -24.86 -4.85
N LEU A 166 31.01 -23.59 -4.65
CA LEU A 166 29.72 -23.20 -4.03
C LEU A 166 28.47 -23.51 -4.88
N LYS A 167 28.63 -23.96 -6.12
CA LYS A 167 27.52 -24.19 -7.06
C LYS A 167 26.49 -25.21 -6.55
N TRP A 168 26.92 -26.23 -5.81
CA TRP A 168 25.98 -27.20 -5.22
C TRP A 168 25.09 -26.52 -4.16
N LEU A 169 25.66 -25.61 -3.37
CA LEU A 169 24.94 -24.86 -2.34
C LEU A 169 23.99 -23.84 -2.98
N GLU A 170 24.44 -23.14 -4.02
CA GLU A 170 23.59 -22.26 -4.83
C GLU A 170 22.39 -23.00 -5.40
N ASN A 171 22.59 -24.18 -5.99
CA ASN A 171 21.52 -24.99 -6.55
C ASN A 171 20.57 -25.54 -5.47
N ALA A 172 21.11 -26.03 -4.35
CA ALA A 172 20.30 -26.54 -3.25
C ALA A 172 19.46 -25.44 -2.59
N VAL A 173 20.05 -24.27 -2.32
CA VAL A 173 19.34 -23.11 -1.76
C VAL A 173 18.28 -22.59 -2.73
N THR A 174 18.60 -22.53 -4.04
CA THR A 174 17.62 -22.12 -5.07
C THR A 174 16.45 -23.10 -5.13
N GLY A 175 16.71 -24.41 -5.06
CA GLY A 175 15.66 -25.44 -5.03
C GLY A 175 14.78 -25.34 -3.78
N VAL A 176 15.37 -25.17 -2.60
CA VAL A 176 14.64 -24.94 -1.34
C VAL A 176 13.78 -23.68 -1.44
N GLN A 177 14.33 -22.57 -1.92
CA GLN A 177 13.60 -21.32 -2.06
C GLN A 177 12.42 -21.44 -3.03
N GLN A 178 12.63 -22.04 -4.20
CA GLN A 178 11.55 -22.24 -5.17
C GLN A 178 10.44 -23.14 -4.64
N ALA A 179 10.79 -24.25 -3.97
CA ALA A 179 9.81 -25.14 -3.37
C ALA A 179 9.03 -24.45 -2.24
N ALA A 180 9.72 -23.73 -1.35
CA ALA A 180 9.10 -23.00 -0.24
C ALA A 180 8.19 -21.87 -0.74
N SER A 181 8.64 -21.06 -1.69
CA SER A 181 7.85 -19.96 -2.27
C SER A 181 6.62 -20.47 -3.03
N ALA A 182 6.75 -21.54 -3.82
CA ALA A 182 5.61 -22.14 -4.51
C ALA A 182 4.57 -22.69 -3.53
N HIS A 183 5.01 -23.36 -2.46
CA HIS A 183 4.12 -23.86 -1.41
C HIS A 183 3.41 -22.71 -0.69
N LEU A 184 4.14 -21.65 -0.35
CA LEU A 184 3.59 -20.45 0.29
C LEU A 184 2.52 -19.79 -0.57
N LEU A 185 2.79 -19.56 -1.85
CA LEU A 185 1.82 -18.96 -2.76
C LEU A 185 0.58 -19.85 -2.90
N GLN A 186 0.75 -21.16 -3.03
CA GLN A 186 -0.37 -22.10 -3.11
C GLN A 186 -1.22 -22.07 -1.84
N HIS A 187 -0.58 -22.00 -0.66
CA HIS A 187 -1.25 -21.90 0.63
C HIS A 187 -2.01 -20.57 0.75
N LEU A 188 -1.40 -19.43 0.37
CA LEU A 188 -2.05 -18.12 0.38
C LEU A 188 -3.27 -18.05 -0.55
N HIS A 189 -3.18 -18.64 -1.75
CA HIS A 189 -4.30 -18.65 -2.71
C HIS A 189 -5.43 -19.58 -2.25
N ARG A 190 -5.12 -20.77 -1.73
CA ARG A 190 -6.13 -21.78 -1.39
C ARG A 190 -6.67 -21.66 0.03
N ALA A 191 -5.79 -21.55 1.03
CA ALA A 191 -6.17 -21.56 2.43
C ALA A 191 -6.63 -20.18 2.92
N HIS A 192 -5.95 -19.12 2.47
CA HIS A 192 -6.28 -17.74 2.88
C HIS A 192 -7.06 -16.95 1.82
N GLY A 193 -7.34 -17.52 0.64
CA GLY A 193 -8.18 -16.88 -0.37
C GLY A 193 -7.69 -15.50 -0.82
N LEU A 194 -6.37 -15.31 -1.03
CA LEU A 194 -5.79 -14.00 -1.36
C LEU A 194 -6.52 -13.28 -2.50
N GLU A 195 -6.81 -13.98 -3.61
CA GLU A 195 -7.54 -13.41 -4.75
C GLU A 195 -8.95 -12.91 -4.37
N ARG A 196 -9.64 -13.64 -3.49
CA ARG A 196 -10.96 -13.26 -2.98
C ARG A 196 -10.89 -11.97 -2.15
N HIS A 197 -9.88 -11.82 -1.30
CA HIS A 197 -9.68 -10.58 -0.53
C HIS A 197 -9.28 -9.40 -1.40
N LEU A 198 -8.41 -9.62 -2.40
CA LEU A 198 -8.06 -8.58 -3.38
C LEU A 198 -9.30 -8.16 -4.18
N LEU A 199 -10.10 -9.11 -4.65
CA LEU A 199 -11.33 -8.82 -5.37
C LEU A 199 -12.35 -8.08 -4.49
N ALA A 200 -12.44 -8.41 -3.20
CA ALA A 200 -13.25 -7.66 -2.23
C ALA A 200 -12.79 -6.21 -2.09
N LEU A 201 -11.48 -5.95 -2.05
CA LEU A 201 -10.93 -4.59 -2.06
C LEU A 201 -11.31 -3.84 -3.34
N LYS A 202 -11.26 -4.47 -4.52
CA LYS A 202 -11.76 -3.86 -5.77
C LYS A 202 -13.25 -3.53 -5.66
N HIS A 203 -14.06 -4.47 -5.20
CA HIS A 203 -15.52 -4.30 -5.20
C HIS A 203 -16.00 -3.25 -4.18
N HIS A 204 -15.42 -3.23 -2.98
CA HIS A 204 -15.89 -2.37 -1.89
C HIS A 204 -15.05 -1.09 -1.75
N MET A 205 -13.72 -1.19 -1.70
CA MET A 205 -12.85 -0.02 -1.49
C MET A 205 -12.62 0.80 -2.77
N LEU A 206 -12.55 0.14 -3.94
CA LEU A 206 -12.49 0.83 -5.24
C LEU A 206 -13.86 1.05 -5.88
N MET A 207 -14.96 0.76 -5.16
CA MET A 207 -16.34 0.96 -5.62
C MET A 207 -16.70 0.25 -6.93
N GLY A 208 -16.05 -0.89 -7.23
CA GLY A 208 -16.29 -1.64 -8.47
C GLY A 208 -17.69 -2.27 -8.57
N ARG A 209 -18.41 -2.45 -7.45
CA ARG A 209 -19.81 -2.94 -7.44
C ARG A 209 -20.78 -1.79 -7.21
N GLY A 210 -21.47 -1.38 -8.27
CA GLY A 210 -22.41 -0.25 -8.23
C GLY A 210 -23.69 -0.51 -7.42
N ASP A 211 -24.13 -1.76 -7.30
CA ASP A 211 -25.30 -2.16 -6.51
C ASP A 211 -25.06 -1.97 -5.01
N PHE A 212 -23.89 -2.42 -4.52
CA PHE A 212 -23.45 -2.21 -3.14
C PHE A 212 -23.34 -0.73 -2.79
N VAL A 213 -22.65 0.05 -3.64
CA VAL A 213 -22.42 1.47 -3.37
C VAL A 213 -23.74 2.24 -3.38
N SER A 214 -24.65 1.93 -4.31
CA SER A 214 -25.99 2.54 -4.35
C SER A 214 -26.78 2.23 -3.08
N ALA A 215 -26.86 0.96 -2.68
CA ALA A 215 -27.56 0.54 -1.47
C ALA A 215 -26.95 1.17 -0.20
N LEU A 216 -25.63 1.26 -0.12
CA LEU A 216 -24.94 1.92 0.99
C LEU A 216 -25.26 3.41 1.05
N LEU A 217 -25.22 4.11 -0.09
CA LEU A 217 -25.54 5.54 -0.17
C LEU A 217 -27.01 5.79 0.23
N ASP A 218 -27.95 4.98 -0.26
CA ASP A 218 -29.38 5.13 0.06
C ASP A 218 -29.66 4.98 1.56
N LEU A 219 -28.98 4.06 2.24
CA LEU A 219 -29.16 3.83 3.68
C LEU A 219 -28.37 4.82 4.55
N ALA A 220 -27.15 5.18 4.15
CA ALA A 220 -26.26 6.00 4.95
C ALA A 220 -26.50 7.51 4.79
N GLU A 221 -27.03 7.97 3.66
CA GLU A 221 -27.28 9.38 3.36
C GLU A 221 -27.94 10.19 4.50
N PRO A 222 -29.04 9.76 5.15
CA PRO A 222 -29.65 10.53 6.24
C PRO A 222 -28.77 10.66 7.49
N GLU A 223 -27.86 9.71 7.72
CA GLU A 223 -26.89 9.77 8.81
C GLU A 223 -25.68 10.63 8.42
N LEU A 224 -25.29 10.63 7.16
CA LEU A 224 -24.14 11.38 6.64
C LEU A 224 -24.42 12.88 6.46
N ASP A 225 -25.68 13.27 6.22
CA ASP A 225 -26.10 14.67 6.14
C ASP A 225 -26.07 15.38 7.51
N LYS A 226 -25.96 14.64 8.62
CA LYS A 226 -25.78 15.20 9.97
C LYS A 226 -24.39 15.82 10.13
N PRO A 227 -24.21 16.80 11.05
CA PRO A 227 -22.87 17.29 11.39
C PRO A 227 -22.04 16.16 11.99
N ALA A 228 -20.73 16.13 11.69
CA ALA A 228 -19.85 15.02 12.01
C ALA A 228 -19.82 14.61 13.51
N ARG A 229 -20.13 15.54 14.43
CA ARG A 229 -20.21 15.27 15.88
C ARG A 229 -21.44 14.45 16.29
N GLN A 230 -22.49 14.43 15.48
CA GLN A 230 -23.76 13.73 15.76
C GLN A 230 -23.85 12.38 15.05
N VAL A 231 -22.88 12.05 14.21
CA VAL A 231 -22.87 10.82 13.39
C VAL A 231 -22.47 9.63 14.26
N SER A 232 -23.31 8.59 14.26
CA SER A 232 -23.03 7.36 15.01
C SER A 232 -22.35 6.30 14.14
N GLN A 233 -21.14 5.89 14.52
CA GLN A 233 -20.42 4.79 13.86
C GLN A 233 -21.22 3.47 13.91
N TYR A 234 -21.94 3.22 15.00
CA TYR A 234 -22.75 2.00 15.17
C TYR A 234 -23.92 1.96 14.16
N VAL A 235 -24.61 3.09 13.96
CA VAL A 235 -25.71 3.19 12.99
C VAL A 235 -25.18 2.99 11.57
N LEU A 236 -24.06 3.63 11.24
CA LEU A 236 -23.42 3.47 9.93
C LEU A 236 -22.92 2.04 9.69
N GLN A 237 -22.42 1.34 10.72
CA GLN A 237 -22.09 -0.09 10.61
C GLN A 237 -23.35 -0.91 10.32
N GLY A 238 -24.46 -0.64 10.99
CA GLY A 238 -25.74 -1.30 10.70
C GLY A 238 -26.23 -1.06 9.27
N HIS A 239 -26.04 0.15 8.74
CA HIS A 239 -26.32 0.47 7.33
C HIS A 239 -25.38 -0.25 6.37
N LEU A 240 -24.09 -0.35 6.70
CA LEU A 240 -23.12 -1.13 5.93
C LEU A 240 -23.53 -2.60 5.85
N ASP A 241 -23.87 -3.22 6.99
CA ASP A 241 -24.28 -4.62 7.03
C ASP A 241 -25.58 -4.86 6.26
N ALA A 242 -26.52 -3.91 6.31
CA ALA A 242 -27.75 -3.95 5.53
C ALA A 242 -27.49 -3.81 4.03
N ALA A 243 -26.59 -2.90 3.62
CA ALA A 243 -26.18 -2.74 2.22
C ALA A 243 -25.45 -3.98 1.68
N LEU A 244 -24.60 -4.61 2.49
CA LEU A 244 -23.93 -5.87 2.14
C LEU A 244 -24.95 -7.00 1.92
N ARG A 245 -25.99 -7.09 2.76
CA ARG A 245 -27.09 -8.05 2.60
C ARG A 245 -27.97 -7.77 1.37
N ALA A 246 -28.23 -6.49 1.07
CA ALA A 246 -29.07 -6.08 -0.06
C ALA A 246 -28.35 -6.25 -1.40
N SER A 247 -27.02 -6.13 -1.42
CA SER A 247 -26.21 -6.32 -2.62
C SER A 247 -26.11 -7.80 -3.02
N THR A 248 -25.86 -8.03 -4.30
CA THR A 248 -25.42 -9.32 -4.84
C THR A 248 -24.12 -9.85 -4.19
N ALA A 249 -23.42 -8.99 -3.43
CA ALA A 249 -22.30 -9.36 -2.56
C ALA A 249 -22.66 -10.29 -1.38
N SER A 250 -23.94 -10.40 -1.04
CA SER A 250 -24.41 -11.19 0.11
C SER A 250 -24.27 -12.71 -0.03
N SER A 251 -24.11 -13.26 -1.23
CA SER A 251 -24.30 -14.72 -1.41
C SER A 251 -23.04 -15.58 -1.29
N GLN A 252 -21.82 -15.01 -1.20
CA GLN A 252 -20.61 -15.84 -1.35
C GLN A 252 -19.65 -15.83 -0.15
N ASP A 253 -19.45 -14.73 0.57
CA ASP A 253 -18.23 -14.60 1.38
C ASP A 253 -18.39 -13.93 2.77
N THR A 254 -18.80 -14.69 3.80
CA THR A 254 -18.99 -14.18 5.18
C THR A 254 -17.72 -13.54 5.77
N ASP A 255 -16.55 -14.15 5.57
CA ASP A 255 -15.26 -13.64 6.06
C ASP A 255 -14.89 -12.27 5.46
N VAL A 256 -15.37 -11.93 4.25
CA VAL A 256 -15.14 -10.60 3.66
C VAL A 256 -16.01 -9.54 4.34
N ALA A 257 -17.27 -9.89 4.64
CA ALA A 257 -18.21 -8.99 5.30
C ALA A 257 -17.74 -8.66 6.73
N ASP A 258 -17.30 -9.67 7.48
CA ASP A 258 -16.83 -9.49 8.87
C ASP A 258 -15.58 -8.60 8.97
N ARG A 259 -14.77 -8.54 7.89
CA ARG A 259 -13.57 -7.71 7.81
C ARG A 259 -13.85 -6.27 7.40
N LEU A 260 -15.00 -5.98 6.81
CA LEU A 260 -15.34 -4.64 6.35
C LEU A 260 -16.02 -3.86 7.48
N THR A 261 -15.34 -2.81 7.95
CA THR A 261 -15.80 -2.00 9.08
C THR A 261 -15.87 -0.53 8.73
N VAL A 262 -16.83 0.18 9.33
CA VAL A 262 -16.90 1.64 9.25
C VAL A 262 -15.93 2.25 10.23
N ARG A 263 -15.16 3.25 9.79
CA ARG A 263 -14.36 4.12 10.66
C ARG A 263 -14.67 5.58 10.39
N LEU A 264 -14.81 6.33 11.47
CA LEU A 264 -14.96 7.77 11.43
C LEU A 264 -13.63 8.45 11.73
N ALA A 265 -13.23 9.38 10.88
CA ALA A 265 -12.10 10.26 11.12
C ALA A 265 -12.44 11.28 12.23
N ARG A 266 -11.41 11.94 12.77
CA ARG A 266 -11.59 13.02 13.73
C ARG A 266 -12.34 14.19 13.07
N ALA A 267 -13.50 14.53 13.59
CA ALA A 267 -14.31 15.66 13.14
C ALA A 267 -13.66 17.01 13.47
N LEU A 268 -13.65 17.90 12.49
CA LEU A 268 -13.32 19.33 12.63
C LEU A 268 -14.60 20.17 12.70
N GLU A 269 -14.47 21.46 12.96
CA GLU A 269 -15.61 22.38 12.96
C GLU A 269 -16.13 22.60 11.54
N GLY A 270 -17.44 22.43 11.35
CA GLY A 270 -18.09 22.51 10.03
C GLY A 270 -18.11 21.21 9.23
N ASP A 271 -17.43 20.16 9.69
CA ASP A 271 -17.43 18.87 8.98
C ASP A 271 -18.82 18.21 9.03
N SER A 272 -19.21 17.64 7.89
CA SER A 272 -20.39 16.78 7.76
C SER A 272 -20.02 15.30 7.90
N GLY A 273 -21.00 14.43 8.11
CA GLY A 273 -20.78 12.98 8.15
C GLY A 273 -20.08 12.43 6.90
N TRP A 274 -20.35 13.04 5.74
CA TRP A 274 -19.68 12.74 4.48
C TRP A 274 -18.16 12.92 4.51
N ASP A 275 -17.64 13.85 5.30
CA ASP A 275 -16.21 14.19 5.35
C ASP A 275 -15.43 13.26 6.29
N VAL A 276 -16.08 12.76 7.34
CA VAL A 276 -15.48 11.89 8.35
C VAL A 276 -15.63 10.40 8.04
N PHE A 277 -16.59 10.02 7.19
CA PHE A 277 -16.86 8.63 6.86
C PHE A 277 -15.73 7.96 6.08
N SER A 278 -15.35 6.75 6.49
CA SER A 278 -14.46 5.88 5.73
C SER A 278 -14.76 4.40 5.95
N LEU A 279 -14.49 3.59 4.93
CA LEU A 279 -14.46 2.14 5.06
C LEU A 279 -13.04 1.69 5.39
N GLN A 280 -12.94 0.70 6.28
CA GLN A 280 -11.70 0.02 6.59
C GLN A 280 -11.85 -1.47 6.34
N TYR A 281 -10.83 -2.05 5.72
CA TYR A 281 -10.69 -3.49 5.57
C TYR A 281 -9.73 -4.02 6.65
N ALA A 282 -10.23 -4.87 7.54
CA ALA A 282 -9.43 -5.52 8.58
C ALA A 282 -8.62 -6.67 7.98
N VAL A 283 -7.30 -6.54 8.04
CA VAL A 283 -6.35 -7.52 7.52
C VAL A 283 -5.59 -8.13 8.69
N ASP A 284 -5.68 -9.46 8.82
CA ASP A 284 -5.02 -10.21 9.88
C ASP A 284 -4.18 -11.36 9.32
N GLY A 285 -3.25 -11.88 10.14
CA GLY A 285 -2.49 -13.09 9.86
C GLY A 285 -1.64 -13.00 8.59
N ALA A 286 -1.66 -14.05 7.78
CA ALA A 286 -0.81 -14.18 6.59
C ALA A 286 -1.12 -13.14 5.49
N LEU A 287 -2.36 -12.63 5.44
CA LEU A 287 -2.76 -11.61 4.45
C LEU A 287 -2.11 -10.25 4.71
N ALA A 288 -1.74 -9.94 5.96
CA ALA A 288 -1.11 -8.68 6.33
C ALA A 288 0.29 -8.50 5.73
N ALA A 289 0.94 -9.60 5.33
CA ALA A 289 2.21 -9.55 4.60
C ALA A 289 2.05 -8.99 3.19
N VAL A 290 0.92 -9.27 2.52
CA VAL A 290 0.61 -8.75 1.17
C VAL A 290 -0.11 -7.41 1.27
N LEU A 291 -1.14 -7.34 2.11
CA LEU A 291 -1.98 -6.17 2.31
C LEU A 291 -1.40 -5.30 3.43
N ALA A 292 -0.19 -4.80 3.20
CA ALA A 292 0.55 -3.99 4.17
C ALA A 292 -0.23 -2.71 4.56
N PRO A 293 0.03 -2.14 5.75
CA PRO A 293 -0.62 -0.89 6.17
C PRO A 293 -0.41 0.29 5.20
N SER A 294 0.73 0.34 4.52
CA SER A 294 1.02 1.29 3.44
C SER A 294 0.06 1.14 2.26
N ALA A 295 -0.17 -0.10 1.83
CA ALA A 295 -1.11 -0.42 0.75
C ALA A 295 -2.55 -0.05 1.14
N MET A 296 -2.97 -0.37 2.37
CA MET A 296 -4.31 0.00 2.87
C MET A 296 -4.49 1.52 2.97
N ALA A 297 -3.43 2.26 3.34
CA ALA A 297 -3.47 3.72 3.31
C ALA A 297 -3.66 4.25 1.89
N SER A 298 -3.03 3.66 0.87
CA SER A 298 -3.24 4.01 -0.53
C SER A 298 -4.68 3.74 -0.98
N TYR A 299 -5.26 2.58 -0.65
CA TYR A 299 -6.67 2.30 -0.92
C TYR A 299 -7.60 3.32 -0.27
N LEU A 300 -7.35 3.70 0.99
CA LEU A 300 -8.16 4.69 1.68
C LEU A 300 -8.08 6.08 1.01
N ARG A 301 -6.90 6.46 0.50
CA ARG A 301 -6.73 7.71 -0.27
C ARG A 301 -7.58 7.70 -1.54
N VAL A 302 -7.54 6.59 -2.27
CA VAL A 302 -8.37 6.38 -3.47
C VAL A 302 -9.86 6.40 -3.12
N PHE A 303 -10.26 5.64 -2.10
CA PHE A 303 -11.65 5.58 -1.62
C PHE A 303 -12.21 6.97 -1.29
N ARG A 304 -11.46 7.81 -0.57
CA ARG A 304 -11.89 9.17 -0.20
C ARG A 304 -12.21 10.05 -1.40
N LEU A 305 -11.39 9.98 -2.46
CA LEU A 305 -11.65 10.71 -3.69
C LEU A 305 -12.91 10.19 -4.39
N LEU A 306 -13.01 8.86 -4.58
CA LEU A 306 -14.19 8.23 -5.17
C LEU A 306 -15.47 8.56 -4.40
N TRP A 307 -15.39 8.55 -3.07
CA TRP A 307 -16.49 8.91 -2.17
C TRP A 307 -16.91 10.36 -2.33
N THR A 308 -15.96 11.28 -2.47
CA THR A 308 -16.24 12.70 -2.73
C THR A 308 -16.97 12.88 -4.06
N ILE A 309 -16.53 12.17 -5.10
CA ILE A 309 -17.19 12.21 -6.42
C ILE A 309 -18.61 11.65 -6.32
N LYS A 310 -18.82 10.54 -5.58
CA LYS A 310 -20.16 9.96 -5.35
C LYS A 310 -21.07 10.90 -4.56
N ARG A 311 -20.56 11.61 -3.56
CA ARG A 311 -21.30 12.66 -2.84
C ARG A 311 -21.78 13.74 -3.82
N VAL A 312 -20.90 14.25 -4.68
CA VAL A 312 -21.25 15.28 -5.66
C VAL A 312 -22.31 14.78 -6.65
N GLU A 313 -22.20 13.54 -7.13
CA GLU A 313 -23.21 12.92 -7.99
C GLU A 313 -24.60 12.91 -7.32
N ARG A 314 -24.68 12.51 -6.04
CA ARG A 314 -25.93 12.52 -5.27
C ARG A 314 -26.48 13.92 -5.08
N VAL A 315 -25.62 14.88 -4.72
CA VAL A 315 -25.99 16.29 -4.55
C VAL A 315 -26.54 16.88 -5.86
N LEU A 316 -25.89 16.64 -6.99
CA LEU A 316 -26.35 17.11 -8.30
C LEU A 316 -27.63 16.39 -8.77
N GLY A 317 -27.82 15.12 -8.39
CA GLY A 317 -29.06 14.38 -8.60
C GLY A 317 -30.24 14.99 -7.81
N ARG A 318 -30.02 15.32 -6.53
CA ARG A 318 -31.01 16.04 -5.71
C ARG A 318 -31.34 17.42 -6.28
N ALA A 319 -30.32 18.16 -6.71
CA ALA A 319 -30.49 19.45 -7.37
C ALA A 319 -31.34 19.34 -8.64
N TRP A 320 -31.12 18.30 -9.46
CA TRP A 320 -31.94 18.05 -10.66
C TRP A 320 -33.40 17.76 -10.30
N ALA A 321 -33.66 16.91 -9.31
CA ALA A 321 -35.02 16.62 -8.84
C ALA A 321 -35.72 17.91 -8.37
N ARG A 322 -35.06 18.74 -7.57
CA ARG A 322 -35.63 19.98 -7.03
C ARG A 322 -35.88 21.04 -8.11
N LEU A 323 -35.04 21.10 -9.14
CA LEU A 323 -35.30 21.96 -10.30
C LEU A 323 -36.54 21.51 -11.10
N ASN A 324 -36.75 20.19 -11.24
CA ASN A 324 -37.95 19.67 -11.89
C ASN A 324 -39.20 19.93 -11.04
N ASP A 325 -39.12 19.77 -9.71
CA ASP A 325 -40.21 20.12 -8.80
C ASP A 325 -40.60 21.59 -8.94
N ALA A 326 -39.60 22.48 -8.98
CA ALA A 326 -39.81 23.91 -9.20
C ALA A 326 -40.44 24.21 -10.57
N ALA A 327 -40.02 23.50 -11.63
CA ALA A 327 -40.61 23.63 -12.96
C ALA A 327 -42.08 23.17 -13.00
N HIS A 328 -42.41 22.06 -12.32
CA HIS A 328 -43.78 21.59 -12.19
C HIS A 328 -44.66 22.52 -11.34
N ALA A 329 -44.11 23.07 -10.25
CA ALA A 329 -44.78 24.08 -9.43
C ALA A 329 -45.05 25.34 -10.27
N MET A 330 -44.08 25.79 -11.07
CA MET A 330 -44.25 26.93 -11.98
C MET A 330 -45.34 26.68 -13.03
N ALA A 331 -45.39 25.48 -13.63
CA ALA A 331 -46.45 25.11 -14.57
C ALA A 331 -47.84 25.12 -13.91
N THR A 332 -47.92 24.68 -12.64
CA THR A 332 -49.15 24.74 -11.84
C THR A 332 -49.58 26.18 -11.59
N LEU A 333 -48.63 27.05 -11.26
CA LEU A 333 -48.88 28.48 -11.07
C LEU A 333 -49.45 29.11 -12.35
N ARG A 334 -48.81 28.88 -13.52
CA ARG A 334 -49.32 29.36 -14.82
C ARG A 334 -50.72 28.85 -15.16
N ALA A 335 -51.05 27.61 -14.77
CA ALA A 335 -52.39 27.08 -14.98
C ALA A 335 -53.45 27.82 -14.13
N LEU A 336 -53.11 28.14 -12.87
CA LEU A 336 -54.00 28.90 -11.97
C LEU A 336 -54.19 30.34 -12.45
N GLU A 337 -53.13 31.00 -12.91
CA GLU A 337 -53.19 32.34 -13.53
C GLU A 337 -54.15 32.34 -14.74
N LYS A 338 -54.04 31.33 -15.61
CA LYS A 338 -54.88 31.21 -16.80
C LYS A 338 -56.36 30.95 -16.47
N GLU A 339 -56.64 30.19 -15.41
CA GLU A 339 -58.01 29.84 -15.01
C GLU A 339 -58.73 31.00 -14.32
N HIS A 340 -58.05 31.74 -13.44
CA HIS A 340 -58.66 32.76 -12.58
C HIS A 340 -58.30 34.21 -12.97
N GLY A 341 -57.36 34.42 -13.91
CA GLY A 341 -56.99 35.73 -14.44
C GLY A 341 -56.20 36.62 -13.47
N VAL A 342 -55.61 36.06 -12.42
CA VAL A 342 -54.79 36.78 -11.43
C VAL A 342 -53.35 36.32 -11.55
N ASP A 343 -52.48 37.19 -12.06
CA ASP A 343 -51.06 36.93 -12.24
C ASP A 343 -50.29 37.12 -10.93
N VAL A 344 -49.27 36.28 -10.70
CA VAL A 344 -48.37 36.41 -9.55
C VAL A 344 -47.20 37.31 -9.93
N SER A 345 -47.07 38.45 -9.26
CA SER A 345 -45.97 39.39 -9.50
C SER A 345 -44.61 38.71 -9.28
N GLY A 346 -43.64 38.96 -10.17
CA GLY A 346 -42.28 38.39 -10.10
C GLY A 346 -42.12 36.97 -10.70
N ALA A 347 -43.21 36.24 -10.94
CA ALA A 347 -43.16 34.86 -11.47
C ALA A 347 -42.67 34.78 -12.93
N GLU A 348 -42.62 35.89 -13.66
CA GLU A 348 -42.09 35.99 -15.02
C GLU A 348 -40.59 35.74 -15.12
N LYS A 349 -39.83 36.06 -14.07
CA LYS A 349 -38.36 35.91 -14.04
C LYS A 349 -37.93 34.45 -13.76
N VAL A 350 -38.79 33.69 -13.08
CA VAL A 350 -38.52 32.32 -12.63
C VAL A 350 -38.17 31.36 -13.78
N PRO A 351 -38.89 31.31 -14.92
CA PRO A 351 -38.53 30.42 -16.03
C PRO A 351 -37.13 30.66 -16.59
N THR A 352 -36.69 31.91 -16.67
CA THR A 352 -35.34 32.25 -17.14
C THR A 352 -34.28 31.80 -16.13
N MET A 353 -34.52 32.01 -14.84
CA MET A 353 -33.64 31.52 -13.77
C MET A 353 -33.57 29.98 -13.75
N LEU A 354 -34.71 29.29 -13.87
CA LEU A 354 -34.74 27.82 -13.94
C LEU A 354 -33.90 27.29 -15.10
N ARG A 355 -34.00 27.89 -16.29
CA ARG A 355 -33.17 27.51 -17.44
C ARG A 355 -31.68 27.70 -17.15
N ALA A 356 -31.29 28.84 -16.57
CA ALA A 356 -29.91 29.11 -16.19
C ALA A 356 -29.40 28.08 -15.16
N PHE A 357 -30.18 27.82 -14.11
CA PHE A 357 -29.81 26.88 -13.05
C PHE A 357 -29.72 25.45 -13.58
N HIS A 358 -30.65 25.04 -14.45
CA HIS A 358 -30.56 23.76 -15.15
C HIS A 358 -29.27 23.66 -15.95
N SER A 359 -28.89 24.70 -16.69
CA SER A 359 -27.68 24.69 -17.51
C SER A 359 -26.42 24.54 -16.66
N TRP A 360 -26.24 25.40 -15.65
CA TRP A 360 -25.08 25.39 -14.76
C TRP A 360 -24.92 24.06 -14.01
N ARG A 361 -26.02 23.52 -13.49
CA ARG A 361 -26.03 22.20 -12.84
C ARG A 361 -25.70 21.08 -13.85
N SER A 362 -26.16 21.19 -15.10
CA SER A 362 -25.88 20.19 -16.13
C SER A 362 -24.40 20.13 -16.51
N GLU A 363 -23.74 21.29 -16.58
CA GLU A 363 -22.30 21.36 -16.85
C GLU A 363 -21.49 20.68 -15.75
N ALA A 364 -21.78 20.99 -14.48
CA ALA A 364 -21.14 20.34 -13.33
C ALA A 364 -21.38 18.80 -13.32
N ALA A 365 -22.60 18.37 -13.64
CA ALA A 365 -22.94 16.94 -13.70
C ALA A 365 -22.22 16.21 -14.85
N GLN A 366 -22.09 16.87 -16.00
CA GLN A 366 -21.35 16.32 -17.14
C GLN A 366 -19.87 16.14 -16.82
N PHE A 367 -19.26 17.11 -16.11
CA PHE A 367 -17.90 16.98 -15.62
C PHE A 367 -17.75 15.78 -14.67
N ALA A 368 -18.61 15.68 -13.65
CA ALA A 368 -18.55 14.58 -12.68
C ALA A 368 -18.69 13.20 -13.34
N SER A 369 -19.64 13.05 -14.28
CA SER A 369 -19.85 11.82 -15.06
C SER A 369 -18.66 11.49 -15.97
N SER A 370 -18.06 12.51 -16.60
CA SER A 370 -16.87 12.32 -17.45
C SER A 370 -15.66 11.92 -16.63
N LEU A 371 -15.47 12.50 -15.45
CA LEU A 371 -14.42 12.11 -14.50
C LEU A 371 -14.61 10.67 -14.01
N GLN A 372 -15.83 10.27 -13.64
CA GLN A 372 -16.12 8.88 -13.25
C GLN A 372 -15.83 7.90 -14.38
N SER A 373 -16.20 8.24 -15.61
CA SER A 373 -15.94 7.42 -16.80
C SER A 373 -14.43 7.23 -17.02
N TYR A 374 -13.65 8.31 -16.92
CA TYR A 374 -12.19 8.26 -17.01
C TYR A 374 -11.59 7.38 -15.91
N ILE A 375 -11.97 7.61 -14.65
CA ILE A 375 -11.44 6.87 -13.51
C ILE A 375 -11.73 5.36 -13.65
N ALA A 376 -12.95 4.99 -14.04
CA ALA A 376 -13.32 3.59 -14.18
C ALA A 376 -12.61 2.90 -15.35
N LEU A 377 -12.63 3.52 -16.54
CA LEU A 377 -12.22 2.88 -17.79
C LEU A 377 -10.73 3.03 -18.12
N GLU A 378 -10.12 4.16 -17.76
CA GLU A 378 -8.72 4.45 -18.12
C GLU A 378 -7.74 4.19 -16.96
N VAL A 379 -8.21 4.28 -15.70
CA VAL A 379 -7.33 4.16 -14.52
C VAL A 379 -7.54 2.83 -13.80
N ILE A 380 -8.74 2.57 -13.27
CA ILE A 380 -8.99 1.42 -12.39
C ILE A 380 -8.99 0.11 -13.16
N GLU A 381 -9.80 -0.03 -14.20
CA GLU A 381 -9.96 -1.31 -14.91
C GLU A 381 -8.67 -1.76 -15.62
N PRO A 382 -7.92 -0.90 -16.35
CA PRO A 382 -6.68 -1.32 -16.99
C PRO A 382 -5.59 -1.71 -15.98
N ALA A 383 -5.41 -0.93 -14.91
CA ALA A 383 -4.44 -1.25 -13.87
C ALA A 383 -4.76 -2.58 -13.17
N TRP A 384 -6.05 -2.85 -12.92
CA TRP A 384 -6.50 -4.10 -12.33
C TRP A 384 -6.32 -5.29 -13.28
N ALA A 385 -6.65 -5.12 -14.56
CA ALA A 385 -6.51 -6.17 -15.57
C ALA A 385 -5.04 -6.59 -15.76
N GLU A 386 -4.13 -5.62 -15.79
CA GLU A 386 -2.69 -5.86 -15.84
C GLU A 386 -2.21 -6.61 -14.58
N PHE A 387 -2.62 -6.14 -13.40
CA PHE A 387 -2.30 -6.80 -12.13
C PHE A 387 -2.80 -8.25 -12.09
N GLY A 388 -4.06 -8.50 -12.45
CA GLY A 388 -4.65 -9.83 -12.46
C GLY A 388 -3.97 -10.79 -13.45
N ALA A 389 -3.55 -10.29 -14.62
CA ALA A 389 -2.82 -11.10 -15.61
C ALA A 389 -1.40 -11.49 -15.17
N CYS A 390 -0.79 -10.68 -14.30
CA CYS A 390 0.54 -10.92 -13.72
C CYS A 390 0.48 -11.72 -12.42
N LEU A 391 -0.58 -11.58 -11.62
CA LEU A 391 -0.75 -12.25 -10.33
C LEU A 391 -0.62 -13.77 -10.44
N GLY A 392 -1.28 -14.38 -11.43
CA GLY A 392 -1.20 -15.83 -11.65
C GLY A 392 0.16 -16.34 -12.17
N LYS A 393 1.08 -15.45 -12.54
CA LYS A 393 2.43 -15.79 -13.03
C LYS A 393 3.52 -15.58 -11.98
N ALA A 394 3.19 -14.98 -10.83
CA ALA A 394 4.14 -14.64 -9.79
C ALA A 394 4.75 -15.90 -9.17
N ARG A 395 6.06 -15.84 -8.88
CA ARG A 395 6.85 -16.99 -8.39
C ARG A 395 7.12 -16.94 -6.89
N ASP A 396 7.12 -15.74 -6.33
CA ASP A 396 7.35 -15.51 -4.91
C ASP A 396 6.37 -14.47 -4.33
N LEU A 397 6.38 -14.36 -3.00
CA LEU A 397 5.54 -13.41 -2.27
C LEU A 397 5.93 -11.96 -2.57
N ASP A 398 7.23 -11.69 -2.71
CA ASP A 398 7.75 -10.35 -2.92
C ASP A 398 7.35 -9.80 -4.31
N GLU A 399 7.27 -10.63 -5.33
CA GLU A 399 6.74 -10.29 -6.66
C GLU A 399 5.25 -9.97 -6.57
N VAL A 400 4.45 -10.73 -5.80
CA VAL A 400 3.04 -10.42 -5.57
C VAL A 400 2.87 -9.05 -4.89
N VAL A 401 3.67 -8.78 -3.85
CA VAL A 401 3.68 -7.49 -3.15
C VAL A 401 4.09 -6.37 -4.11
N GLY A 402 5.17 -6.54 -4.87
CA GLY A 402 5.65 -5.54 -5.82
C GLY A 402 4.65 -5.25 -6.94
N LEU A 403 3.96 -6.27 -7.45
CA LEU A 403 2.88 -6.11 -8.43
C LEU A 403 1.70 -5.34 -7.84
N HIS A 404 1.32 -5.63 -6.59
CA HIS A 404 0.22 -4.96 -5.89
C HIS A 404 0.54 -3.49 -5.59
N GLU A 405 1.73 -3.22 -5.05
CA GLU A 405 2.22 -1.86 -4.81
C GLU A 405 2.36 -1.07 -6.12
N GLY A 406 2.84 -1.71 -7.19
CA GLY A 406 2.92 -1.12 -8.52
C GLY A 406 1.55 -0.75 -9.10
N MET A 407 0.55 -1.62 -8.94
CA MET A 407 -0.84 -1.31 -9.30
C MET A 407 -1.36 -0.12 -8.49
N LEU A 408 -1.17 -0.11 -7.17
CA LEU A 408 -1.59 1.00 -6.31
C LEU A 408 -0.90 2.32 -6.66
N ALA A 409 0.38 2.29 -7.01
CA ALA A 409 1.11 3.47 -7.46
C ALA A 409 0.49 4.04 -8.74
N LYS A 410 0.21 3.18 -9.74
CA LYS A 410 -0.51 3.57 -10.96
C LYS A 410 -1.89 4.17 -10.68
N LEU A 411 -2.64 3.59 -9.73
CA LEU A 411 -3.94 4.14 -9.33
C LEU A 411 -3.80 5.51 -8.67
N VAL A 412 -2.86 5.67 -7.74
CA VAL A 412 -2.60 6.95 -7.05
C VAL A 412 -2.17 8.02 -8.05
N GLU A 413 -1.29 7.69 -8.99
CA GLU A 413 -0.82 8.58 -10.05
C GLU A 413 -1.95 8.97 -11.02
N GLY A 414 -2.69 7.98 -11.55
CA GLY A 414 -3.81 8.20 -12.47
C GLY A 414 -5.01 8.92 -11.85
N LEU A 415 -5.14 8.91 -10.52
CA LEU A 415 -6.15 9.67 -9.77
C LEU A 415 -5.66 11.04 -9.31
N PHE A 416 -4.52 11.50 -9.82
CA PHE A 416 -3.89 12.78 -9.48
C PHE A 416 -3.46 12.91 -8.01
N LEU A 417 -3.35 11.80 -7.28
CA LEU A 417 -2.97 11.77 -5.86
C LEU A 417 -1.44 11.79 -5.64
N GLY A 418 -0.63 12.08 -6.66
CA GLY A 418 0.85 11.98 -6.64
C GLY A 418 1.60 13.06 -5.84
N GLY A 419 0.93 14.11 -5.38
CA GLY A 419 1.53 15.16 -4.54
C GLY A 419 2.01 14.63 -3.17
N THR A 420 3.21 15.03 -2.75
CA THR A 420 3.96 14.59 -1.57
C THR A 420 3.16 14.45 -0.26
N GLY A 421 3.11 13.22 0.27
CA GLY A 421 3.35 12.90 1.69
C GLY A 421 2.27 13.17 2.75
N PRO A 422 2.29 12.46 3.90
CA PRO A 422 1.10 12.13 4.67
C PRO A 422 0.81 13.09 5.83
N GLY A 423 -0.47 13.43 5.99
CA GLY A 423 -1.05 13.92 7.24
C GLY A 423 -2.32 13.12 7.54
N LEU A 424 -2.19 12.10 8.39
CA LEU A 424 -3.32 11.61 9.16
C LEU A 424 -3.85 12.77 9.99
N GLY A 425 -5.01 13.30 9.62
CA GLY A 425 -5.79 14.27 10.39
C GLY A 425 -5.53 15.73 10.01
N GLY A 426 -6.61 16.44 9.69
CA GLY A 426 -6.63 17.89 9.62
C GLY A 426 -6.79 18.45 8.21
N SER A 427 -8.00 18.85 7.85
CA SER A 427 -8.18 20.04 7.02
C SER A 427 -7.52 21.21 7.76
N SER A 428 -6.26 21.52 7.45
CA SER A 428 -5.59 22.72 7.95
C SER A 428 -5.94 23.90 7.05
N LEU A 429 -7.09 24.52 7.30
CA LEU A 429 -7.34 25.91 6.94
C LEU A 429 -7.21 26.73 8.22
N GLY A 430 -6.02 27.26 8.47
CA GLY A 430 -5.78 28.18 9.58
C GLY A 430 -4.33 28.24 10.03
N GLY A 431 -3.58 29.20 9.51
CA GLY A 431 -2.34 29.68 10.13
C GLY A 431 -1.03 29.33 9.42
N GLN A 432 -0.45 30.36 8.79
CA GLN A 432 0.91 30.46 8.25
C GLN A 432 1.22 29.69 6.95
N GLN A 433 1.14 30.45 5.86
CA GLN A 433 1.81 30.21 4.59
C GLN A 433 3.32 30.03 4.82
N GLY A 434 3.78 28.78 4.78
CA GLY A 434 5.10 28.45 4.27
C GLY A 434 5.02 28.39 2.76
N ALA A 435 5.64 29.34 2.09
CA ALA A 435 5.77 29.38 0.64
C ALA A 435 6.51 28.14 0.10
N SER A 436 6.09 27.67 -1.09
CA SER A 436 6.74 26.66 -1.96
C SER A 436 6.22 25.21 -1.99
N ALA A 437 4.92 24.96 -1.88
CA ALA A 437 4.33 23.74 -2.45
C ALA A 437 3.76 24.05 -3.84
N ALA A 438 4.21 23.33 -4.88
CA ALA A 438 3.67 23.47 -6.23
C ALA A 438 2.15 23.23 -6.22
N PRO A 439 1.37 23.92 -7.07
CA PRO A 439 -0.08 23.73 -7.13
C PRO A 439 -0.40 22.28 -7.53
N ASP A 440 -0.96 21.53 -6.58
CA ASP A 440 -1.30 20.11 -6.75
C ASP A 440 -2.66 19.99 -7.48
N PRO A 441 -2.74 19.27 -8.62
CA PRO A 441 -3.98 19.07 -9.35
C PRO A 441 -5.09 18.45 -8.49
N HIS A 442 -4.76 17.58 -7.53
CA HIS A 442 -5.77 17.00 -6.64
C HIS A 442 -6.44 18.04 -5.74
N THR A 443 -5.71 19.06 -5.29
CA THR A 443 -6.29 20.15 -4.49
C THR A 443 -7.27 20.97 -5.34
N GLY A 444 -6.92 21.25 -6.60
CA GLY A 444 -7.82 21.90 -7.56
C GLY A 444 -9.08 21.08 -7.86
N LEU A 445 -8.92 19.77 -8.07
CA LEU A 445 -10.03 18.85 -8.30
C LEU A 445 -10.98 18.80 -7.09
N ARG A 446 -10.43 18.65 -5.88
CA ARG A 446 -11.23 18.61 -4.65
C ARG A 446 -11.99 19.92 -4.44
N ALA A 447 -11.35 21.07 -4.68
CA ALA A 447 -12.00 22.37 -4.59
C ALA A 447 -13.14 22.50 -5.60
N ALA A 448 -12.95 22.04 -6.84
CA ALA A 448 -14.01 22.03 -7.85
C ALA A 448 -15.21 21.17 -7.43
N LEU A 449 -14.96 19.95 -6.93
CA LEU A 449 -16.01 19.04 -6.44
C LEU A 449 -16.80 19.64 -5.27
N ILE A 450 -16.13 20.29 -4.31
CA ILE A 450 -16.80 20.97 -3.20
C ILE A 450 -17.65 22.15 -3.70
N SER A 451 -17.15 22.94 -4.65
CA SER A 451 -17.93 24.04 -5.25
C SER A 451 -19.18 23.55 -5.99
N MET A 452 -19.15 22.37 -6.61
CA MET A 452 -20.36 21.79 -7.23
C MET A 452 -21.44 21.47 -6.21
N ALA A 453 -21.06 21.04 -5.00
CA ALA A 453 -22.01 20.74 -3.94
C ALA A 453 -22.74 22.00 -3.44
N ALA A 454 -22.08 23.17 -3.49
CA ALA A 454 -22.66 24.45 -3.10
C ALA A 454 -23.81 24.92 -4.03
N LEU A 455 -23.95 24.35 -5.23
CA LEU A 455 -25.05 24.67 -6.15
C LEU A 455 -26.42 24.25 -5.60
N LEU A 456 -26.47 23.31 -4.67
CA LEU A 456 -27.73 22.76 -4.16
C LEU A 456 -28.55 23.79 -3.36
N GLU A 457 -27.89 24.63 -2.56
CA GLU A 457 -28.57 25.55 -1.65
C GLU A 457 -29.37 26.65 -2.38
N PRO A 458 -28.81 27.38 -3.38
CA PRO A 458 -29.59 28.31 -4.19
C PRO A 458 -30.75 27.64 -4.95
N ILE A 459 -30.55 26.40 -5.41
CA ILE A 459 -31.59 25.62 -6.11
C ILE A 459 -32.74 25.27 -5.17
N HIS A 460 -32.44 24.85 -3.94
CA HIS A 460 -33.45 24.63 -2.90
C HIS A 460 -34.22 25.91 -2.57
N GLY A 461 -33.52 27.05 -2.49
CA GLY A 461 -34.15 28.35 -2.27
C GLY A 461 -35.14 28.71 -3.37
N LEU A 462 -34.75 28.58 -4.64
CA LEU A 462 -35.64 28.86 -5.77
C LEU A 462 -36.86 27.93 -5.79
N ALA A 463 -36.66 26.62 -5.60
CA ALA A 463 -37.76 25.67 -5.53
C ALA A 463 -38.74 26.01 -4.39
N GLY A 464 -38.21 26.37 -3.22
CA GLY A 464 -39.01 26.81 -2.07
C GLY A 464 -39.84 28.05 -2.36
N LEU A 465 -39.28 29.08 -3.01
CA LEU A 465 -40.03 30.30 -3.37
C LEU A 465 -41.17 29.99 -4.34
N VAL A 466 -40.95 29.14 -5.35
CA VAL A 466 -42.01 28.80 -6.32
C VAL A 466 -43.11 27.98 -5.66
N GLU A 467 -42.76 27.03 -4.79
CA GLU A 467 -43.72 26.25 -4.01
C GLU A 467 -44.55 27.15 -3.07
N GLN A 468 -43.91 28.10 -2.39
CA GLN A 468 -44.59 29.09 -1.55
C GLN A 468 -45.52 29.98 -2.37
N ALA A 469 -45.11 30.42 -3.57
CA ALA A 469 -45.95 31.20 -4.46
C ALA A 469 -47.19 30.44 -4.92
N VAL A 470 -47.04 29.15 -5.27
CA VAL A 470 -48.18 28.27 -5.60
C VAL A 470 -49.13 28.14 -4.40
N ALA A 471 -48.59 27.95 -3.20
CA ALA A 471 -49.39 27.84 -1.98
C ALA A 471 -50.14 29.16 -1.68
N ALA A 472 -49.46 30.30 -1.83
CA ALA A 472 -50.03 31.63 -1.64
C ALA A 472 -51.16 31.91 -2.64
N GLN A 473 -50.97 31.55 -3.92
CA GLN A 473 -52.00 31.67 -4.96
C GLN A 473 -53.22 30.80 -4.67
N ARG A 474 -53.02 29.53 -4.25
CA ARG A 474 -54.15 28.68 -3.83
C ARG A 474 -54.89 29.25 -2.63
N GLY A 475 -54.16 29.78 -1.64
CA GLY A 475 -54.74 30.42 -0.46
C GLY A 475 -55.53 31.68 -0.81
N TYR A 476 -55.01 32.52 -1.69
CA TYR A 476 -55.70 33.70 -2.23
C TYR A 476 -57.03 33.29 -2.90
N LEU A 477 -56.98 32.33 -3.83
CA LEU A 477 -58.19 31.85 -4.51
C LEU A 477 -59.22 31.23 -3.56
N ALA A 478 -58.78 30.57 -2.49
CA ALA A 478 -59.68 30.05 -1.46
C ALA A 478 -60.38 31.17 -0.68
N ARG A 479 -59.64 32.21 -0.27
CA ARG A 479 -60.21 33.40 0.40
C ARG A 479 -61.21 34.14 -0.49
N VAL A 480 -60.91 34.26 -1.79
CA VAL A 480 -61.84 34.86 -2.76
C VAL A 480 -63.14 34.07 -2.82
N LYS A 481 -63.08 32.74 -2.94
CA LYS A 481 -64.29 31.88 -2.95
C LYS A 481 -65.07 31.95 -1.64
N GLU A 482 -64.39 32.02 -0.50
CA GLU A 482 -65.05 32.17 0.81
C GLU A 482 -65.71 33.55 0.96
N SER A 483 -65.09 34.60 0.43
CA SER A 483 -65.65 35.96 0.43
C SER A 483 -66.84 36.09 -0.51
N GLU A 484 -66.82 35.43 -1.66
CA GLU A 484 -67.96 35.34 -2.58
C GLU A 484 -69.18 34.64 -1.95
N THR A 485 -68.94 33.61 -1.13
CA THR A 485 -70.02 32.87 -0.46
C THR A 485 -70.55 33.56 0.80
N SER A 486 -69.68 34.23 1.57
CA SER A 486 -70.04 34.95 2.80
C SER A 486 -70.55 36.38 2.55
N GLY A 487 -70.23 36.99 1.41
CA GLY A 487 -70.62 38.35 1.05
C GLY A 487 -69.84 39.46 1.77
N THR A 488 -68.83 39.11 2.57
CA THR A 488 -67.96 40.06 3.27
C THR A 488 -66.60 40.13 2.60
N TRP A 489 -66.21 41.32 2.14
CA TRP A 489 -64.93 41.58 1.51
C TRP A 489 -64.04 42.38 2.48
N THR A 490 -62.89 41.82 2.85
CA THR A 490 -61.89 42.48 3.70
C THR A 490 -60.64 42.83 2.90
N ASP A 491 -59.83 43.77 3.39
CA ASP A 491 -58.59 44.19 2.72
C ASP A 491 -57.59 43.02 2.54
N GLU A 492 -57.63 42.01 3.41
CA GLU A 492 -56.81 40.79 3.32
C GLU A 492 -57.15 39.91 2.10
N VAL A 493 -58.34 40.07 1.52
CA VAL A 493 -58.79 39.36 0.32
C VAL A 493 -58.11 39.92 -0.94
N TYR A 494 -57.73 41.20 -0.93
CA TYR A 494 -57.13 41.88 -2.08
C TYR A 494 -55.61 41.76 -2.15
N ASN A 495 -54.96 41.18 -1.14
CA ASN A 495 -53.53 40.91 -1.17
C ASN A 495 -53.22 39.78 -2.16
N SER A 496 -52.92 40.17 -3.40
CA SER A 496 -52.41 39.28 -4.44
C SER A 496 -51.06 38.70 -4.01
N PRO A 497 -50.79 37.43 -4.32
CA PRO A 497 -49.49 36.85 -4.04
C PRO A 497 -48.41 37.45 -4.94
N GLU A 498 -47.22 37.55 -4.39
CA GLU A 498 -46.03 38.01 -5.09
C GLU A 498 -44.82 37.17 -4.71
N ILE A 499 -43.86 37.10 -5.64
CA ILE A 499 -42.52 36.61 -5.36
C ILE A 499 -41.64 37.84 -5.24
N GLU A 500 -41.08 38.06 -4.04
CA GLU A 500 -40.21 39.20 -3.77
C GLU A 500 -39.05 39.26 -4.78
N ALA A 501 -38.95 40.38 -5.50
CA ALA A 501 -37.94 40.57 -6.54
C ALA A 501 -36.51 40.58 -5.94
N GLU A 502 -36.36 41.09 -4.72
CA GLU A 502 -35.10 41.11 -3.98
C GLU A 502 -34.61 39.68 -3.71
N ALA A 503 -35.47 38.80 -3.19
CA ALA A 503 -35.16 37.39 -2.96
C ALA A 503 -34.72 36.65 -4.24
N LEU A 504 -35.37 36.92 -5.38
CA LEU A 504 -34.96 36.36 -6.67
C LEU A 504 -33.56 36.85 -7.11
N THR A 505 -33.26 38.14 -6.90
CA THR A 505 -31.93 38.69 -7.23
C THR A 505 -30.83 38.15 -6.32
N GLU A 506 -31.11 38.00 -5.02
CA GLU A 506 -30.17 37.39 -4.06
C GLU A 506 -29.87 35.93 -4.42
N LEU A 507 -30.90 35.12 -4.73
CA LEU A 507 -30.73 33.73 -5.13
C LEU A 507 -29.96 33.58 -6.45
N HIS A 508 -30.25 34.43 -7.43
CA HIS A 508 -29.49 34.47 -8.67
C HIS A 508 -28.02 34.81 -8.41
N GLY A 509 -27.75 35.81 -7.55
CA GLY A 509 -26.41 36.20 -7.14
C GLY A 509 -25.66 35.07 -6.42
N ALA A 510 -26.32 34.37 -5.49
CA ALA A 510 -25.75 33.24 -4.77
C ALA A 510 -25.40 32.07 -5.72
N MET A 511 -26.31 31.74 -6.65
CA MET A 511 -26.07 30.70 -7.65
C MET A 511 -24.91 31.08 -8.59
N TRP A 512 -24.86 32.33 -9.04
CA TRP A 512 -23.77 32.85 -9.86
C TRP A 512 -22.42 32.73 -9.14
N GLN A 513 -22.34 33.14 -7.87
CA GLN A 513 -21.11 33.03 -7.09
C GLN A 513 -20.65 31.59 -6.93
N ALA A 514 -21.56 30.66 -6.65
CA ALA A 514 -21.26 29.24 -6.55
C ALA A 514 -20.77 28.66 -7.88
N HIS A 515 -21.43 29.00 -9.00
CA HIS A 515 -21.01 28.58 -10.33
C HIS A 515 -19.64 29.17 -10.72
N ALA A 516 -19.41 30.46 -10.48
CA ALA A 516 -18.14 31.12 -10.79
C ALA A 516 -16.98 30.55 -9.95
N ALA A 517 -17.24 30.15 -8.70
CA ALA A 517 -16.26 29.44 -7.89
C ALA A 517 -15.91 28.07 -8.49
N TYR A 518 -16.91 27.29 -8.91
CA TYR A 518 -16.71 26.03 -9.62
C TYR A 518 -15.87 26.22 -10.89
N GLU A 519 -16.27 27.14 -11.76
CA GLU A 519 -15.60 27.41 -13.04
C GLU A 519 -14.13 27.82 -12.85
N ARG A 520 -13.85 28.64 -11.82
CA ARG A 520 -12.49 29.03 -11.44
C ARG A 520 -11.64 27.83 -11.02
N HIS A 521 -12.16 26.98 -10.12
CA HIS A 521 -11.44 25.80 -9.67
C HIS A 521 -11.26 24.78 -10.80
N PHE A 522 -12.27 24.60 -11.64
CA PHE A 522 -12.22 23.73 -12.81
C PHE A 522 -11.16 24.19 -13.81
N ARG A 523 -11.11 25.48 -14.17
CA ARG A 523 -10.05 26.02 -15.04
C ARG A 523 -8.67 25.89 -14.44
N THR A 524 -8.54 26.12 -13.12
CA THR A 524 -7.28 25.93 -12.40
C THR A 524 -6.83 24.48 -12.51
N PHE A 525 -7.72 23.52 -12.27
CA PHE A 525 -7.44 22.10 -12.44
C PHE A 525 -7.00 21.77 -13.88
N LEU A 526 -7.75 22.20 -14.90
CA LEU A 526 -7.40 21.97 -16.30
C LEU A 526 -6.03 22.56 -16.67
N SER A 527 -5.67 23.72 -16.12
CA SER A 527 -4.35 24.33 -16.39
C SER A 527 -3.17 23.54 -15.81
N LEU A 528 -3.42 22.70 -14.80
CA LEU A 528 -2.40 21.86 -14.14
C LEU A 528 -2.27 20.47 -14.80
N LEU A 529 -3.23 20.07 -15.63
CA LEU A 529 -3.23 18.78 -16.31
C LEU A 529 -2.10 18.59 -17.35
N PRO A 530 -1.74 19.60 -18.18
CA PRO A 530 -0.63 19.47 -19.12
C PRO A 530 0.73 19.21 -18.47
N ALA A 531 0.89 19.53 -17.18
CA ALA A 531 2.09 19.21 -16.41
C ALA A 531 2.20 17.71 -16.07
N GLN A 532 1.11 16.94 -16.23
CA GLN A 532 1.04 15.50 -15.99
C GLN A 532 1.28 14.72 -17.29
N SER A 533 2.41 14.97 -17.95
CA SER A 533 2.73 14.37 -19.28
C SER A 533 2.87 12.84 -19.29
N HIS A 534 2.88 12.20 -18.13
CA HIS A 534 2.94 10.75 -17.96
C HIS A 534 1.57 10.08 -18.03
N LEU A 535 0.48 10.83 -17.97
CA LEU A 535 -0.89 10.31 -18.10
C LEU A 535 -1.42 10.50 -19.53
N ASP A 536 -2.06 9.48 -20.08
CA ASP A 536 -2.82 9.65 -21.34
C ASP A 536 -4.16 10.34 -21.03
N LEU A 537 -4.14 11.66 -21.07
CA LEU A 537 -5.30 12.49 -20.82
C LEU A 537 -6.09 12.80 -22.09
N ARG A 538 -5.71 12.26 -23.26
CA ARG A 538 -6.35 12.61 -24.54
C ARG A 538 -7.84 12.26 -24.55
N PHE A 539 -8.19 11.09 -24.03
CA PHE A 539 -9.59 10.66 -23.91
C PHE A 539 -10.39 11.50 -22.91
N PHE A 540 -9.74 11.96 -21.84
CA PHE A 540 -10.38 12.81 -20.83
C PHE A 540 -10.58 14.25 -21.36
N LEU A 541 -9.55 14.82 -21.97
CA LEU A 541 -9.54 16.19 -22.49
C LEU A 541 -10.37 16.34 -23.76
N SER A 542 -10.45 15.33 -24.63
CA SER A 542 -11.26 15.40 -25.86
C SER A 542 -12.74 15.67 -25.57
N ARG A 543 -13.26 15.15 -24.44
CA ARG A 543 -14.64 15.41 -23.99
C ARG A 543 -14.90 16.85 -23.56
N PHE A 544 -13.85 17.63 -23.29
CA PHE A 544 -13.94 19.04 -22.95
C PHE A 544 -13.50 19.95 -24.13
N GLU A 545 -12.66 19.45 -25.03
CA GLU A 545 -12.20 20.18 -26.22
C GLU A 545 -13.23 20.23 -27.35
N GLU A 546 -14.16 19.27 -27.44
CA GLU A 546 -15.29 19.32 -28.40
C GLU A 546 -16.26 20.50 -28.14
N GLY A 547 -16.01 21.31 -27.09
CA GLY A 547 -16.77 22.51 -26.70
C GLY A 547 -16.08 23.87 -26.88
N GLY A 548 -15.09 24.06 -27.78
CA GLY A 548 -14.57 25.42 -28.06
C GLY A 548 -13.94 25.61 -29.45
N PRO A 549 -14.10 26.78 -30.12
CA PRO A 549 -14.44 28.10 -29.59
C PRO A 549 -15.73 28.69 -30.20
N SER A 550 -16.80 28.69 -29.43
CA SER A 550 -17.74 29.81 -29.35
C SER A 550 -17.83 30.08 -27.86
N GLY A 551 -17.26 31.20 -27.39
CA GLY A 551 -17.10 31.46 -25.96
C GLY A 551 -18.43 31.41 -25.20
N PRO A 552 -18.40 31.46 -23.86
CA PRO A 552 -19.57 31.88 -23.11
C PRO A 552 -19.87 33.30 -23.61
N GLY A 553 -20.79 33.42 -24.55
CA GLY A 553 -21.48 34.65 -24.81
C GLY A 553 -22.09 35.04 -23.48
N GLY A 554 -21.41 35.92 -22.77
CA GLY A 554 -22.05 36.78 -21.80
C GLY A 554 -23.11 37.56 -22.57
N THR A 555 -24.28 36.98 -22.73
CA THR A 555 -25.49 37.77 -22.60
C THR A 555 -25.50 38.19 -21.13
N ALA A 556 -24.81 39.30 -20.86
CA ALA A 556 -25.28 40.21 -19.85
C ALA A 556 -26.77 40.40 -20.16
N LEU A 557 -27.62 39.79 -19.35
CA LEU A 557 -29.01 40.20 -19.29
C LEU A 557 -28.93 41.60 -18.70
N ASP A 558 -28.91 42.60 -19.57
CA ASP A 558 -29.18 43.99 -19.21
C ASP A 558 -30.56 43.99 -18.55
N PHE A 559 -30.57 44.16 -17.23
CA PHE A 559 -31.76 44.58 -16.50
C PHE A 559 -31.96 46.08 -16.79
N GLY A 560 -32.54 46.36 -17.95
CA GLY A 560 -33.11 47.66 -18.31
C GLY A 560 -34.63 47.62 -18.22
#